data_AF-A0AAD4HK71-F1
#
_entry.id   AF-A0AAD4HK71-F1
#
_cell.length_a   1.000
_cell.length_b   1.000
_cell.length_c   1.000
_cell.angle_alpha   90.00
_cell.angle_beta   90.00
_cell.angle_gamma   90.00
#
_symmetry.space_group_name_H-M   'P 1'
#
loop_
_entity.id
_entity.type
_entity.pdbx_description
1 polymer ?
#
loop_
_entity_poly.entity_id
_entity_poly.type
_entity_poly.pdbx_seq_one_letter_code
_entity_poly.pdbx_strand_id
1 'polypeptide(L)'
;MKECLKQSREAYADKNGGRAKKLSLKGDEHKDNMIHLNQEASTMIFEENNQGLRFDTIDLHRLFVSEAKLYFDDAVQKVRNHGEPTLHVIVGKGNHSENNIARIKPAIRKYGKRLGLRVKVDPLNVGRLVVSL
;
A
#
# COMPACT_ATOMS: atom_id res chain seq x y z
N MET A 1 -17.46 5.11 -52.24
CA MET A 1 -17.92 5.80 -51.01
C MET A 1 -19.30 5.32 -50.51
N LYS A 2 -19.59 4.01 -50.57
CA LYS A 2 -20.80 3.41 -49.97
C LYS A 2 -20.49 2.26 -49.01
N GLU A 3 -19.30 1.68 -49.08
CA GLU A 3 -18.83 0.64 -48.14
C GLU A 3 -18.48 1.18 -46.74
N CYS A 4 -17.81 2.34 -46.63
CA CYS A 4 -17.41 2.89 -45.33
C CYS A 4 -18.60 3.31 -44.45
N LEU A 5 -19.74 3.71 -45.05
CA LEU A 5 -20.94 4.07 -44.29
C LEU A 5 -21.73 2.83 -43.81
N LYS A 6 -21.56 1.68 -44.47
CA LYS A 6 -22.21 0.42 -44.06
C LYS A 6 -21.51 -0.19 -42.85
N GLN A 7 -20.17 -0.19 -42.85
CA GLN A 7 -19.34 -0.64 -41.72
C GLN A 7 -19.48 0.25 -40.48
N SER A 8 -19.61 1.57 -40.66
CA SER A 8 -19.87 2.51 -39.55
C SER A 8 -21.25 2.27 -38.90
N ARG A 9 -22.27 1.86 -39.67
CA ARG A 9 -23.60 1.53 -39.15
C ARG A 9 -23.65 0.16 -38.46
N GLU A 10 -22.86 -0.82 -38.90
CA GLU A 10 -22.72 -2.13 -38.23
C GLU A 10 -22.04 -1.98 -36.86
N ALA A 11 -21.01 -1.13 -36.74
CA ALA A 11 -20.38 -0.82 -35.45
C ALA A 11 -21.27 -0.04 -34.49
N TYR A 12 -22.21 0.77 -35.01
CA TYR A 12 -23.21 1.49 -34.20
C TYR A 12 -24.40 0.61 -33.80
N ALA A 13 -24.72 -0.41 -34.61
CA ALA A 13 -25.72 -1.43 -34.30
C ALA A 13 -25.21 -2.43 -33.25
N ASP A 14 -23.89 -2.63 -33.21
CA ASP A 14 -23.21 -3.43 -32.19
C ASP A 14 -23.05 -2.61 -30.90
N LYS A 15 -24.18 -2.16 -30.32
CA LYS A 15 -24.31 -1.72 -28.91
C LYS A 15 -23.86 -2.85 -27.99
N ASN A 16 -22.59 -3.21 -28.05
CA ASN A 16 -22.01 -4.42 -27.47
C ASN A 16 -21.72 -4.18 -25.99
N GLY A 17 -22.65 -3.49 -25.31
CA GLY A 17 -22.71 -3.35 -23.87
C GLY A 17 -22.69 -4.71 -23.19
N GLY A 18 -23.17 -5.77 -23.85
CA GLY A 18 -23.04 -7.15 -23.38
C GLY A 18 -21.59 -7.64 -23.31
N ARG A 19 -20.78 -7.50 -24.37
CA ARG A 19 -19.34 -7.83 -24.34
C ARG A 19 -18.56 -6.88 -23.44
N ALA A 20 -18.83 -5.58 -23.46
CA ALA A 20 -18.19 -4.61 -22.59
C ALA A 20 -18.48 -4.89 -21.11
N LYS A 21 -19.73 -5.23 -20.75
CA LYS A 21 -20.12 -5.63 -19.39
C LYS A 21 -19.49 -6.96 -18.99
N LYS A 22 -19.42 -7.95 -19.88
CA LYS A 22 -18.75 -9.24 -19.60
C LYS A 22 -17.24 -9.08 -19.41
N LEU A 23 -16.59 -8.21 -20.16
CA LEU A 23 -15.18 -7.87 -19.99
C LEU A 23 -14.94 -7.05 -18.72
N SER A 24 -15.83 -6.11 -18.39
CA SER A 24 -15.81 -5.35 -17.14
C SER A 24 -15.93 -6.27 -15.93
N LEU A 25 -16.92 -7.17 -15.92
CA LEU A 25 -17.15 -8.13 -14.83
C LEU A 25 -15.94 -9.07 -14.63
N LYS A 26 -15.32 -9.54 -15.71
CA LYS A 26 -14.07 -10.29 -15.61
C LYS A 26 -12.91 -9.45 -15.07
N GLY A 27 -12.83 -8.18 -15.49
CA GLY A 27 -11.85 -7.23 -14.95
C GLY A 27 -12.04 -6.97 -13.46
N ASP A 28 -13.30 -6.88 -13.01
CA ASP A 28 -13.65 -6.72 -11.60
C ASP A 28 -13.29 -7.97 -10.79
N GLU A 29 -13.62 -9.17 -11.28
CA GLU A 29 -13.24 -10.44 -10.64
C GLU A 29 -11.72 -10.59 -10.52
N HIS A 30 -10.96 -10.29 -11.57
CA HIS A 30 -9.50 -10.31 -11.53
C HIS A 30 -8.95 -9.29 -10.53
N LYS A 31 -9.55 -8.10 -10.44
CA LYS A 31 -9.16 -7.07 -9.49
C LYS A 31 -9.40 -7.51 -8.05
N ASP A 32 -10.55 -8.11 -7.75
CA ASP A 32 -10.87 -8.60 -6.41
C ASP A 32 -9.91 -9.71 -6.00
N ASN A 33 -9.60 -10.64 -6.90
CA ASN A 33 -8.62 -11.69 -6.64
C ASN A 33 -7.21 -11.14 -6.40
N MET A 34 -6.79 -10.12 -7.17
CA MET A 34 -5.50 -9.45 -6.91
C MET A 34 -5.48 -8.78 -5.53
N ILE A 35 -6.57 -8.10 -5.13
CA ILE A 35 -6.66 -7.46 -3.81
C ILE A 35 -6.51 -8.51 -2.71
N HIS A 36 -7.21 -9.64 -2.85
CA HIS A 36 -7.18 -10.73 -1.87
C HIS A 36 -5.77 -11.34 -1.75
N LEU A 37 -5.16 -11.75 -2.86
CA LEU A 37 -3.80 -12.30 -2.88
C LEU A 37 -2.77 -11.30 -2.33
N ASN A 38 -2.96 -10.02 -2.64
CA ASN A 38 -2.08 -8.98 -2.14
C ASN A 38 -2.24 -8.75 -0.63
N GLN A 39 -3.45 -8.87 -0.08
CA GLN A 39 -3.68 -8.85 1.36
C GLN A 39 -3.02 -10.04 2.05
N GLU A 40 -3.17 -11.25 1.53
CA GLU A 40 -2.52 -12.45 2.08
C GLU A 40 -0.99 -12.31 2.08
N ALA A 41 -0.42 -11.87 0.96
CA ALA A 41 1.01 -11.60 0.85
C ALA A 41 1.47 -10.53 1.84
N SER A 42 0.71 -9.43 1.97
CA SER A 42 1.00 -8.36 2.91
C SER A 42 1.04 -8.86 4.35
N THR A 43 0.06 -9.68 4.75
CA THR A 43 -0.01 -10.27 6.09
C THR A 43 1.17 -11.19 6.35
N MET A 44 1.50 -12.10 5.44
CA MET A 44 2.65 -13.01 5.61
C MET A 44 3.97 -12.25 5.76
N ILE A 45 4.22 -11.26 4.88
CA ILE A 45 5.44 -10.42 4.94
C ILE A 45 5.47 -9.64 6.26
N PHE A 46 4.34 -9.08 6.68
CA PHE A 46 4.25 -8.30 7.91
C PHE A 46 4.55 -9.17 9.12
N GLU A 47 3.91 -10.33 9.24
CA GLU A 47 4.10 -11.24 10.37
C GLU A 47 5.55 -11.73 10.47
N GLU A 48 6.13 -12.17 9.34
CA GLU A 48 7.51 -12.65 9.29
C GLU A 48 8.50 -11.56 9.72
N ASN A 49 8.35 -10.33 9.18
CA ASN A 49 9.26 -9.23 9.50
C ASN A 49 9.13 -8.74 10.96
N ASN A 50 7.95 -8.88 11.55
CA ASN A 50 7.67 -8.37 12.89
C ASN A 50 7.85 -9.43 14.00
N GLN A 51 8.14 -10.67 13.62
CA GLN A 51 8.36 -11.74 14.58
C GLN A 51 9.59 -11.44 15.47
N GLY A 52 9.38 -11.46 16.78
CA GLY A 52 10.46 -11.25 17.76
C GLY A 52 10.96 -9.80 17.88
N LEU A 53 10.31 -8.84 17.20
CA LEU A 53 10.59 -7.42 17.43
C LEU A 53 10.08 -6.98 18.80
N ARG A 54 10.67 -5.89 19.31
CA ARG A 54 10.18 -5.23 20.51
C ARG A 54 8.79 -4.65 20.27
N PHE A 55 7.99 -4.55 21.32
CA PHE A 55 6.63 -4.04 21.26
C PHE A 55 6.53 -2.60 20.70
N ASP A 56 7.53 -1.76 20.99
CA ASP A 56 7.66 -0.38 20.50
C ASP A 56 8.24 -0.29 19.07
N THR A 57 8.34 -1.41 18.36
CA THR A 57 8.97 -1.49 17.03
C THR A 57 8.08 -2.21 16.03
N ILE A 58 7.98 -1.66 14.83
CA ILE A 58 7.25 -2.25 13.70
C ILE A 58 8.09 -2.18 12.42
N ASP A 59 8.06 -3.25 11.64
CA ASP A 59 8.65 -3.32 10.31
C ASP A 59 7.57 -3.29 9.22
N LEU A 60 7.65 -2.24 8.39
CA LEU A 60 6.77 -1.98 7.25
C LEU A 60 7.52 -2.11 5.91
N HIS A 61 8.75 -2.62 5.93
CA HIS A 61 9.54 -2.80 4.72
C HIS A 61 8.87 -3.83 3.81
N ARG A 62 9.06 -3.68 2.49
CA ARG A 62 8.46 -4.51 1.41
C ARG A 62 6.93 -4.47 1.29
N LEU A 63 6.21 -3.81 2.20
CA LEU A 63 4.77 -3.60 2.04
C LEU A 63 4.44 -2.54 0.98
N PHE A 64 3.22 -2.59 0.46
CA PHE A 64 2.70 -1.46 -0.31
C PHE A 64 2.34 -0.28 0.61
N VAL A 65 2.31 0.93 0.05
CA VAL A 65 2.06 2.16 0.82
C VAL A 65 0.71 2.14 1.53
N SER A 66 -0.33 1.59 0.89
CA SER A 66 -1.66 1.46 1.49
C SER A 66 -1.65 0.56 2.71
N GLU A 67 -1.02 -0.62 2.61
CA GLU A 67 -0.90 -1.59 3.69
C GLU A 67 -0.06 -1.05 4.83
N ALA A 68 1.09 -0.46 4.52
CA ALA A 68 1.98 0.10 5.52
C ALA A 68 1.28 1.18 6.37
N LYS A 69 0.39 1.98 5.78
CA LYS A 69 -0.40 2.96 6.55
C LYS A 69 -1.39 2.29 7.49
N LEU A 70 -2.05 1.21 7.05
CA LEU A 70 -3.00 0.46 7.87
C LEU A 70 -2.30 -0.15 9.09
N TYR A 71 -1.18 -0.84 8.88
CA TYR A 71 -0.40 -1.39 9.99
C TYR A 71 0.23 -0.31 10.88
N PHE A 72 0.63 0.82 10.29
CA PHE A 72 1.15 1.96 11.06
C PHE A 72 0.09 2.53 12.02
N ASP A 73 -1.15 2.70 11.59
CA ASP A 73 -2.24 3.21 12.44
C ASP A 73 -2.51 2.28 13.62
N ASP A 74 -2.60 0.97 13.34
CA ASP A 74 -2.80 -0.05 14.36
C ASP A 74 -1.65 -0.06 15.37
N ALA A 75 -0.40 0.00 14.91
CA ALA A 75 0.77 0.04 15.79
C ALA A 75 0.83 1.31 16.64
N VAL A 76 0.53 2.48 16.07
CA VAL A 76 0.44 3.74 16.82
C VAL A 76 -0.56 3.61 17.95
N GLN A 77 -1.74 3.04 17.69
CA GLN A 77 -2.77 2.87 18.71
C GLN A 77 -2.35 1.87 19.79
N LYS A 78 -1.79 0.71 19.40
CA LYS A 78 -1.30 -0.32 20.33
C LYS A 78 -0.22 0.21 21.25
N VAL A 79 0.76 0.92 20.69
CA VAL A 79 1.91 1.44 21.45
C VAL A 79 1.50 2.59 22.37
N ARG A 80 0.59 3.46 21.92
CA ARG A 80 -0.05 4.47 22.80
C ARG A 80 -0.80 3.84 23.97
N ASN A 81 -1.60 2.82 23.71
CA ASN A 81 -2.39 2.16 24.76
C ASN A 81 -1.53 1.45 25.80
N HIS A 82 -0.34 0.98 25.41
CA HIS A 82 0.64 0.39 26.32
C HIS A 82 1.40 1.44 27.13
N GLY A 83 1.35 2.73 26.75
CA GLY A 83 2.02 3.82 27.45
C GLY A 83 3.47 4.06 27.03
N GLU A 84 3.92 3.50 25.90
CA GLU A 84 5.25 3.76 25.36
C GLU A 84 5.30 5.15 24.70
N PRO A 85 6.33 5.96 24.96
CA PRO A 85 6.41 7.34 24.46
C PRO A 85 6.78 7.42 22.97
N THR A 86 7.30 6.34 22.41
CA THR A 86 7.84 6.31 21.05
C THR A 86 7.54 5.00 20.33
N LEU A 87 7.32 5.09 19.02
CA LEU A 87 7.27 3.97 18.09
C LEU A 87 8.43 4.06 17.09
N HIS A 88 9.19 2.97 16.97
CA HIS A 88 10.24 2.78 15.99
C HIS A 88 9.67 2.07 14.75
N VAL A 89 9.75 2.72 13.59
CA VAL A 89 9.18 2.19 12.34
C VAL A 89 10.29 1.92 11.34
N ILE A 90 10.51 0.66 11.02
CA ILE A 90 11.43 0.24 9.96
C ILE A 90 10.70 0.37 8.62
N VAL A 91 11.27 1.16 7.73
CA VAL A 91 10.70 1.49 6.40
C VAL A 91 11.61 1.05 5.25
N GLY A 92 12.71 0.36 5.58
CA GLY A 92 13.77 0.01 4.66
C GLY A 92 14.68 1.19 4.29
N LYS A 93 15.92 0.88 3.89
CA LYS A 93 16.91 1.90 3.49
C LYS A 93 16.55 2.59 2.18
N GLY A 94 15.86 1.88 1.28
CA GLY A 94 15.49 2.36 -0.06
C GLY A 94 16.43 1.87 -1.17
N ASN A 95 17.35 0.97 -0.87
CA ASN A 95 18.42 0.56 -1.80
C ASN A 95 17.94 -0.30 -2.99
N HIS A 96 16.78 -0.96 -2.90
CA HIS A 96 16.26 -1.89 -3.91
C HIS A 96 14.88 -1.48 -4.47
N SER A 97 14.49 -0.20 -4.38
CA SER A 97 13.24 0.22 -5.02
C SER A 97 13.35 0.07 -6.54
N GLU A 98 12.58 -0.84 -7.15
CA GLU A 98 12.41 -0.88 -8.60
C GLU A 98 11.92 0.50 -9.08
N ASN A 99 12.59 1.06 -10.09
CA ASN A 99 12.43 2.43 -10.57
C ASN A 99 12.80 3.55 -9.57
N ASN A 100 13.64 3.29 -8.55
CA ASN A 100 14.23 4.28 -7.64
C ASN A 100 13.25 5.14 -6.82
N ILE A 101 12.00 4.68 -6.59
CA ILE A 101 11.07 5.40 -5.72
C ILE A 101 10.97 4.68 -4.38
N ALA A 102 11.75 5.13 -3.39
CA ALA A 102 11.55 4.77 -1.99
C ALA A 102 10.21 5.33 -1.51
N ARG A 103 9.12 4.56 -1.62
CA ARG A 103 7.75 5.08 -1.39
C ARG A 103 7.32 5.07 0.07
N ILE A 104 7.73 4.07 0.86
CA ILE A 104 7.21 3.88 2.23
C ILE A 104 7.70 4.98 3.17
N LYS A 105 9.01 5.23 3.23
CA LYS A 105 9.61 6.26 4.09
C LYS A 105 8.94 7.65 3.95
N PRO A 106 8.85 8.27 2.77
CA PRO A 106 8.18 9.56 2.63
C PRO A 106 6.67 9.45 2.86
N ALA A 107 6.01 8.35 2.49
CA ALA A 107 4.57 8.18 2.68
C ALA A 107 4.18 8.09 4.15
N ILE A 108 4.86 7.24 4.94
CA ILE A 108 4.62 7.09 6.38
C ILE A 108 5.00 8.37 7.12
N ARG A 109 6.13 9.01 6.77
CA ARG A 109 6.51 10.30 7.37
C ARG A 109 5.44 11.38 7.13
N LYS A 110 4.93 11.50 5.90
CA LYS A 110 3.85 12.45 5.56
C LYS A 110 2.56 12.08 6.28
N TYR A 111 2.25 10.79 6.34
CA TYR A 111 1.02 10.31 6.96
C TYR A 111 0.99 10.53 8.47
N GLY A 112 2.03 10.14 9.20
CA GLY A 112 2.11 10.38 10.64
C GLY A 112 2.05 11.88 10.99
N LYS A 113 2.69 12.75 10.20
CA LYS A 113 2.54 14.21 10.36
C LYS A 113 1.09 14.68 10.20
N ARG A 114 0.33 14.09 9.28
CA ARG A 114 -1.11 14.39 9.09
C ARG A 114 -1.95 13.96 10.31
N LEU A 115 -1.52 12.92 11.00
CA LEU A 115 -2.14 12.46 12.27
C LEU A 115 -1.68 13.29 13.48
N GLY A 116 -0.92 14.37 13.28
CA GLY A 116 -0.38 15.20 14.37
C GLY A 116 0.84 14.60 15.07
N LEU A 117 1.40 13.50 14.56
CA LEU A 117 2.56 12.84 15.16
C LEU A 117 3.87 13.52 14.78
N ARG A 118 4.80 13.57 15.72
CA ARG A 118 6.18 14.00 15.43
C ARG A 118 6.96 12.80 14.89
N VAL A 119 7.20 12.79 13.57
CA VAL A 119 7.96 11.73 12.89
C VAL A 119 9.33 12.25 12.43
N LYS A 120 10.40 11.63 12.92
CA LYS A 120 11.79 11.92 12.54
C LYS A 120 12.45 10.70 11.90
N VAL A 121 13.42 10.92 11.03
CA VAL A 121 14.30 9.84 10.57
C VAL A 121 15.35 9.61 11.65
N ASP A 122 15.66 8.36 11.94
CA ASP A 122 16.72 8.03 12.87
C ASP A 122 18.09 8.43 12.28
N PRO A 123 18.90 9.23 12.99
CA PRO A 123 20.19 9.70 12.49
C PRO A 123 21.22 8.57 12.30
N LEU A 124 21.10 7.46 13.04
CA LEU A 124 22.00 6.31 12.97
C LEU A 124 21.51 5.24 12.00
N ASN A 125 20.22 5.25 11.66
CA ASN A 125 19.64 4.31 10.71
C ASN A 125 18.61 5.00 9.80
N VAL A 126 19.05 5.39 8.60
CA VAL A 126 18.19 6.05 7.61
C VAL A 126 16.97 5.20 7.18
N GLY A 127 16.99 3.89 7.42
CA GLY A 127 15.88 2.98 7.17
C GLY A 127 14.85 2.90 8.31
N ARG A 128 15.02 3.70 9.37
CA ARG A 128 14.14 3.75 10.54
C ARG A 128 13.59 5.16 10.76
N LEU A 129 12.31 5.23 11.11
CA LEU A 129 11.65 6.42 11.62
C LEU A 129 11.42 6.28 13.12
N VAL A 130 11.49 7.38 13.84
CA VAL A 130 11.11 7.49 15.25
C VAL A 130 9.89 8.39 15.33
N VAL A 131 8.82 7.86 15.88
CA VAL A 131 7.53 8.53 16.05
C VAL A 131 7.33 8.82 17.52
N SER A 132 7.13 10.07 17.90
CA SER A 132 6.70 10.42 19.26
C SER A 132 5.18 10.35 19.34
N LEU A 133 4.66 9.67 20.38
CA LEU A 133 3.26 9.32 20.54
C LEU A 133 2.51 10.20 21.53
#